data_AF-Q95JH9-F1
#
_entry.id   AF-Q95JH9-F1
#
_cell.length_a   1.000
_cell.length_b   1.000
_cell.length_c   1.000
_cell.angle_alpha   90.00
_cell.angle_beta   90.00
_cell.angle_gamma   90.00
#
_symmetry.space_group_name_H-M   'P 1'
#
loop_
_entity.id
_entity.type
_entity.pdbx_description
1 polymer ?
#
loop_
_entity_poly.entity_id
_entity_poly.type
_entity_poly.pdbx_seq_one_letter_code
_entity_poly.pdbx_strand_id
1 'polypeptide(L)'
;MVGWVDKELAPGIADSLRHFKVLREKRIPPWMEVVLIPMTGKPSLYPGLFLFTTPCRLVRPVQNLELGKEELIGTMEQIFMNVAIFEDEVFAGVTTHQELFPHSLLSVIANFIPFSDHNQSPRNMYQCQMGKQTMGFPLLTYQDRSDNKLYRLQTPQSPLVRPSMYDYYDMDNYPIGTNAIVAVISYTGYDMEDAMIVNKASWERGFAHGSVYKSEFIDLSEKIKQGDSSLVFGIKPGDPRILQKLDDDGLPFIGAKLQYGDPYYSYLNLNTGESFVMYYKSKENCVVDNIKVCSNDTGSGKFKCVCITMRVPRNPTIGDKFASRHGQKGILSRLWPAEDMPFTESGMVPDILFNPHGFPSRMTIGMLIESMAGKSAALHGLCHDATPFIFSEENSALEYFGEMLKAAGYNFYGTERLYSGISGLELEADIFIGVVYYQRF
;
A
#
# COMPACT_ATOMS: atom_id res chain seq x y z
N MET A 1 -45.90 -7.84 -6.80
CA MET A 1 -46.54 -6.92 -7.76
C MET A 1 -47.51 -6.05 -6.99
N VAL A 2 -47.40 -4.72 -7.09
CA VAL A 2 -48.19 -3.78 -6.28
C VAL A 2 -49.40 -3.23 -7.06
N GLY A 3 -49.27 -3.01 -8.37
CA GLY A 3 -50.34 -2.50 -9.22
C GLY A 3 -49.87 -2.22 -10.64
N TRP A 4 -50.73 -1.54 -11.41
CA TRP A 4 -50.48 -1.13 -12.80
C TRP A 4 -50.64 0.39 -12.93
N VAL A 5 -49.89 0.99 -13.83
CA VAL A 5 -49.97 2.41 -14.13
C VAL A 5 -49.87 2.66 -15.62
N ASP A 6 -50.51 3.72 -16.09
CA ASP A 6 -50.38 4.16 -17.48
C ASP A 6 -48.94 4.58 -17.80
N LYS A 7 -48.51 4.30 -19.04
CA LYS A 7 -47.16 4.61 -19.52
C LYS A 7 -46.84 6.10 -19.40
N GLU A 8 -47.81 6.97 -19.63
CA GLU A 8 -47.61 8.43 -19.62
C GLU A 8 -47.42 8.97 -18.20
N LEU A 9 -48.00 8.31 -17.19
CA LEU A 9 -47.91 8.71 -15.78
C LEU A 9 -46.69 8.13 -15.06
N ALA A 10 -46.10 7.05 -15.57
CA ALA A 10 -45.00 6.35 -14.91
C ALA A 10 -43.76 7.23 -14.63
N PRO A 11 -43.30 8.11 -15.57
CA PRO A 11 -42.19 9.03 -15.30
C PRO A 11 -42.46 9.99 -14.14
N GLY A 12 -43.62 10.66 -14.13
CA GLY A 12 -43.96 11.61 -13.07
C GLY A 12 -44.05 10.95 -11.69
N ILE A 13 -44.46 9.68 -11.62
CA ILE A 13 -44.45 8.90 -10.37
C ILE A 13 -43.02 8.57 -9.94
N ALA A 14 -42.16 8.12 -10.86
CA ALA A 14 -40.77 7.82 -10.55
C ALA A 14 -40.03 9.06 -10.02
N ASP A 15 -40.24 10.21 -10.65
CA ASP A 15 -39.65 11.48 -10.23
C ASP A 15 -40.21 11.96 -8.88
N SER A 16 -41.52 11.81 -8.66
CA SER A 16 -42.12 12.11 -7.36
C SER A 16 -41.56 11.23 -6.23
N LEU A 17 -41.39 9.92 -6.49
CA LEU A 17 -40.79 8.99 -5.53
C LEU A 17 -39.34 9.35 -5.23
N ARG A 18 -38.57 9.73 -6.26
CA ARG A 18 -37.21 10.21 -6.14
C ARG A 18 -37.14 11.49 -5.31
N HIS A 19 -38.02 12.46 -5.57
CA HIS A 19 -38.13 13.69 -4.80
C HIS A 19 -38.40 13.41 -3.31
N PHE A 20 -39.38 12.54 -3.01
CA PHE A 20 -39.67 12.17 -1.63
C PHE A 20 -38.53 11.40 -0.96
N LYS A 21 -37.81 10.55 -1.70
CA LYS A 21 -36.61 9.83 -1.23
C LYS A 21 -35.50 10.81 -0.84
N VAL A 22 -35.18 11.77 -1.71
CA VAL A 22 -34.13 12.78 -1.49
C VAL A 22 -34.49 13.72 -0.34
N LEU A 23 -35.75 14.16 -0.24
CA LEU A 23 -36.23 15.01 0.85
C LEU A 23 -36.54 14.25 2.15
N ARG A 24 -36.51 12.90 2.13
CA ARG A 24 -36.85 12.01 3.25
C ARG A 24 -38.29 12.22 3.75
N GLU A 25 -39.20 12.44 2.81
CA GLU A 25 -40.63 12.64 3.08
C GLU A 25 -41.44 11.36 2.88
N LYS A 26 -42.69 11.37 3.34
CA LYS A 26 -43.71 10.34 3.06
C LYS A 26 -43.29 8.90 3.36
N ARG A 27 -42.37 8.70 4.33
CA ARG A 27 -41.84 7.40 4.76
C ARG A 27 -41.13 6.62 3.64
N ILE A 28 -40.58 7.32 2.66
CA ILE A 28 -39.75 6.71 1.61
C ILE A 28 -38.29 6.67 2.11
N PRO A 29 -37.66 5.48 2.18
CA PRO A 29 -36.29 5.40 2.66
C PRO A 29 -35.31 5.96 1.62
N PRO A 30 -34.25 6.68 2.06
CA PRO A 30 -33.31 7.34 1.14
C PRO A 30 -32.48 6.36 0.28
N TRP A 31 -32.38 5.09 0.69
CA TRP A 31 -31.69 4.01 -0.05
C TRP A 31 -32.62 3.20 -0.97
N MET A 32 -33.87 3.65 -1.14
CA MET A 32 -34.81 3.02 -2.08
C MET A 32 -34.35 3.25 -3.51
N GLU A 33 -34.21 2.17 -4.27
CA GLU A 33 -33.89 2.27 -5.70
C GLU A 33 -35.20 2.37 -6.49
N VAL A 34 -35.26 3.35 -7.41
CA VAL A 34 -36.46 3.67 -8.19
C VAL A 34 -36.13 3.47 -9.66
N VAL A 35 -36.34 2.26 -10.15
CA VAL A 35 -36.01 1.87 -11.54
C VAL A 35 -37.24 2.02 -12.42
N LEU A 36 -37.22 2.98 -13.33
CA LEU A 36 -38.20 3.08 -14.41
C LEU A 36 -37.60 2.50 -15.70
N ILE A 37 -38.08 1.33 -16.11
CA ILE A 37 -37.73 0.75 -17.42
C ILE A 37 -38.77 1.23 -18.44
N PRO A 38 -38.40 2.10 -19.40
CA PRO A 38 -39.34 2.67 -20.34
C PRO A 38 -39.85 1.63 -21.34
N MET A 39 -41.12 1.75 -21.75
CA MET A 39 -41.66 0.95 -22.85
C MET A 39 -41.05 1.40 -24.18
N THR A 40 -40.14 0.62 -24.74
CA THR A 40 -39.54 0.86 -26.05
C THR A 40 -40.26 0.08 -27.15
N GLY A 41 -40.37 0.64 -28.36
CA GLY A 41 -40.89 -0.06 -29.54
C GLY A 41 -39.93 -1.11 -30.14
N LYS A 42 -38.80 -1.37 -29.49
CA LYS A 42 -37.76 -2.34 -29.87
C LYS A 42 -37.64 -3.41 -28.78
N PRO A 43 -37.13 -4.61 -29.10
CA PRO A 43 -36.84 -5.63 -28.10
C PRO A 43 -35.85 -5.09 -27.04
N SER A 44 -36.31 -4.94 -25.80
CA SER A 44 -35.52 -4.46 -24.66
C SER A 44 -35.99 -5.15 -23.37
N LEU A 45 -35.48 -4.69 -22.21
CA LEU A 45 -35.91 -5.17 -20.90
C LEU A 45 -37.41 -4.98 -20.70
N TYR A 46 -38.04 -5.89 -19.95
CA TYR A 46 -39.48 -5.81 -19.70
C TYR A 46 -39.81 -4.51 -18.96
N PRO A 47 -40.70 -3.66 -19.52
CA PRO A 47 -40.96 -2.35 -18.98
C PRO A 47 -41.71 -2.43 -17.65
N GLY A 48 -41.45 -1.47 -16.78
CA GLY A 48 -42.07 -1.42 -15.46
C GLY A 48 -41.38 -0.44 -14.52
N LEU A 49 -42.09 -0.09 -13.45
CA LEU A 49 -41.55 0.64 -12.33
C LEU A 49 -41.20 -0.35 -11.22
N PHE A 50 -39.91 -0.59 -11.03
CA PHE A 50 -39.38 -1.52 -10.02
C PHE A 50 -38.84 -0.73 -8.85
N LEU A 51 -39.31 -1.09 -7.66
CA LEU A 51 -38.96 -0.42 -6.41
C LEU A 51 -38.25 -1.43 -5.52
N PHE A 52 -36.97 -1.20 -5.24
CA PHE A 52 -36.17 -2.10 -4.40
C PHE A 52 -35.84 -1.46 -3.06
N THR A 53 -36.17 -2.16 -1.99
CA THR A 53 -35.92 -1.77 -0.59
C THR A 53 -35.16 -2.83 0.20
N THR A 54 -34.87 -3.98 -0.42
CA THR A 54 -34.22 -5.12 0.23
C THR A 54 -32.75 -4.83 0.57
N PRO A 55 -32.17 -5.53 1.56
CA PRO A 55 -30.74 -5.47 1.86
C PRO A 55 -29.89 -6.10 0.73
N CYS A 56 -28.56 -5.98 0.85
CA CYS A 56 -27.56 -6.56 -0.07
C CYS A 56 -27.55 -5.98 -1.50
N ARG A 57 -27.91 -4.71 -1.65
CA ARG A 57 -27.81 -3.98 -2.93
C ARG A 57 -26.57 -3.09 -2.97
N LEU A 58 -26.03 -2.91 -4.17
CA LEU A 58 -24.99 -1.93 -4.43
C LEU A 58 -25.66 -0.58 -4.68
N VAL A 59 -25.30 0.40 -3.86
CA VAL A 59 -25.76 1.79 -3.98
C VAL A 59 -24.56 2.72 -3.89
N ARG A 60 -24.62 3.86 -4.57
CA ARG A 60 -23.59 4.89 -4.54
C ARG A 60 -24.22 6.28 -4.48
N PRO A 61 -23.55 7.26 -3.86
CA PRO A 61 -24.04 8.63 -3.80
C PRO A 61 -23.74 9.40 -5.09
N VAL A 62 -24.68 10.22 -5.53
CA VAL A 62 -24.56 11.21 -6.62
C VAL A 62 -25.29 12.49 -6.22
N GLN A 63 -24.97 13.62 -6.84
CA GLN A 63 -25.71 14.86 -6.64
C GLN A 63 -26.92 14.91 -7.56
N ASN A 64 -28.11 15.08 -6.99
CA ASN A 64 -29.33 15.39 -7.72
C ASN A 64 -29.35 16.88 -8.06
N LEU A 65 -29.37 17.21 -9.36
CA LEU A 65 -29.23 18.58 -9.85
C LEU A 65 -30.49 19.43 -9.62
N GLU A 66 -31.67 18.81 -9.62
CA GLU A 66 -32.94 19.53 -9.41
C GLU A 66 -33.07 20.00 -7.96
N LEU A 67 -32.64 19.17 -7.01
CA LEU A 67 -32.78 19.43 -5.58
C LEU A 67 -31.51 19.95 -4.90
N GLY A 68 -30.37 19.89 -5.60
CA GLY A 68 -29.07 20.26 -5.05
C GLY A 68 -28.66 19.42 -3.84
N LYS A 69 -29.10 18.16 -3.77
CA LYS A 69 -28.88 17.24 -2.63
C LYS A 69 -28.32 15.90 -3.09
N GLU A 70 -27.65 15.21 -2.18
CA GLU A 70 -27.16 13.85 -2.42
C GLU A 70 -28.32 12.85 -2.54
N GLU A 71 -28.25 12.02 -3.57
CA GLU A 71 -29.13 10.89 -3.82
C GLU A 71 -28.31 9.59 -3.92
N LEU A 72 -28.77 8.55 -3.22
CA LEU A 72 -28.20 7.21 -3.36
C LEU A 72 -28.81 6.50 -4.55
N ILE A 73 -28.02 6.21 -5.59
CA ILE A 73 -28.48 5.46 -6.75
C ILE A 73 -27.97 4.02 -6.75
N GLY A 74 -28.82 3.08 -7.18
CA GLY A 74 -28.51 1.67 -7.39
C GLY A 74 -28.02 1.38 -8.80
N THR A 75 -27.50 0.16 -8.98
CA THR A 75 -26.91 -0.26 -10.26
C THR A 75 -27.92 -0.39 -11.40
N MET A 76 -29.17 -0.73 -11.10
CA MET A 76 -30.18 -0.96 -12.14
C MET A 76 -30.81 0.36 -12.60
N GLU A 77 -31.06 1.29 -11.68
CA GLU A 77 -31.54 2.63 -12.06
C GLU A 77 -30.50 3.42 -12.87
N GLN A 78 -29.20 3.27 -12.55
CA GLN A 78 -28.13 3.97 -13.26
C GLN A 78 -28.11 3.72 -14.78
N ILE A 79 -28.59 2.56 -15.27
CA ILE A 79 -28.66 2.24 -16.70
C ILE A 79 -29.55 3.22 -17.48
N PHE A 80 -30.56 3.79 -16.81
CA PHE A 80 -31.57 4.67 -17.41
C PHE A 80 -31.42 6.13 -16.96
N MET A 81 -30.30 6.47 -16.31
CA MET A 81 -30.04 7.80 -15.77
C MET A 81 -28.85 8.45 -16.48
N ASN A 82 -28.95 9.76 -16.71
CA ASN A 82 -27.86 10.57 -17.23
C ASN A 82 -27.16 11.27 -16.06
N VAL A 83 -25.96 10.78 -15.72
CA VAL A 83 -25.10 11.31 -14.65
C VAL A 83 -23.87 11.94 -15.30
N ALA A 84 -23.69 13.25 -15.14
CA ALA A 84 -22.49 13.96 -15.61
C ALA A 84 -21.32 13.73 -14.64
N ILE A 85 -20.08 13.74 -15.15
CA ILE A 85 -18.88 13.61 -14.31
C ILE A 85 -18.46 14.99 -13.81
N PHE A 86 -18.36 15.95 -14.73
CA PHE A 86 -17.99 17.32 -14.43
C PHE A 86 -19.16 18.30 -14.62
N GLU A 87 -19.03 19.50 -14.05
CA GLU A 87 -20.06 20.55 -14.13
C GLU A 87 -20.25 21.08 -15.55
N ASP A 88 -19.19 21.14 -16.35
CA ASP A 88 -19.18 21.60 -17.74
C ASP A 88 -19.84 20.60 -18.71
N GLU A 89 -20.03 19.35 -18.28
CA GLU A 89 -20.73 18.30 -19.05
C GLU A 89 -22.23 18.23 -18.74
N VAL A 90 -22.77 19.19 -17.96
CA VAL A 90 -24.19 19.22 -17.61
C VAL A 90 -25.01 19.84 -18.75
N PHE A 91 -25.86 19.01 -19.39
CA PHE A 91 -26.77 19.46 -20.44
C PHE A 91 -28.18 19.67 -19.90
N ALA A 92 -28.70 20.89 -20.05
CA ALA A 92 -30.04 21.25 -19.62
C ALA A 92 -31.12 20.37 -20.26
N GLY A 93 -32.00 19.80 -19.44
CA GLY A 93 -33.09 18.91 -19.89
C GLY A 93 -32.66 17.47 -20.22
N VAL A 94 -31.37 17.14 -20.12
CA VAL A 94 -30.84 15.79 -20.39
C VAL A 94 -30.20 15.19 -19.14
N THR A 95 -29.26 15.91 -18.54
CA THR A 95 -28.53 15.48 -17.35
C THR A 95 -29.41 15.68 -16.11
N THR A 96 -29.56 14.64 -15.29
CA THR A 96 -30.39 14.71 -14.07
C THR A 96 -29.55 14.71 -12.80
N HIS A 97 -28.36 14.11 -12.86
CA HIS A 97 -27.46 13.95 -11.71
C HIS A 97 -26.03 14.27 -12.11
N GLN A 98 -25.18 14.48 -11.12
CA GLN A 98 -23.76 14.69 -11.28
C GLN A 98 -22.97 13.85 -10.27
N GLU A 99 -21.78 13.40 -10.62
CA GLU A 99 -20.84 12.80 -9.68
C GLU A 99 -20.42 13.80 -8.59
N LEU A 100 -20.31 13.34 -7.35
CA LEU A 100 -19.81 14.18 -6.25
C LEU A 100 -18.33 14.51 -6.44
N PHE A 101 -17.56 13.49 -6.80
CA PHE A 101 -16.13 13.62 -7.12
C PHE A 101 -15.78 12.64 -8.23
N PRO A 102 -15.04 13.05 -9.28
CA PRO A 102 -14.65 12.18 -10.39
C PRO A 102 -13.90 10.91 -9.94
N HIS A 103 -13.04 11.03 -8.93
CA HIS A 103 -12.26 9.90 -8.40
C HIS A 103 -13.08 8.89 -7.57
N SER A 104 -14.38 9.14 -7.33
CA SER A 104 -15.29 8.21 -6.63
C SER A 104 -15.49 6.88 -7.36
N LEU A 105 -15.23 6.85 -8.67
CA LEU A 105 -15.30 5.63 -9.49
C LEU A 105 -14.18 4.63 -9.16
N LEU A 106 -13.09 5.09 -8.52
CA LEU A 106 -11.91 4.28 -8.23
C LEU A 106 -12.03 3.58 -6.87
N SER A 107 -11.40 2.41 -6.76
CA SER A 107 -11.24 1.74 -5.46
C SER A 107 -10.33 2.54 -4.53
N VAL A 108 -10.40 2.26 -3.22
CA VAL A 108 -9.53 2.88 -2.20
C VAL A 108 -8.05 2.83 -2.60
N ILE A 109 -7.57 1.66 -3.04
CA ILE A 109 -6.15 1.48 -3.40
C ILE A 109 -5.80 2.20 -4.71
N ALA A 110 -6.72 2.20 -5.67
CA ALA A 110 -6.52 2.92 -6.94
C ALA A 110 -6.46 4.44 -6.72
N ASN A 111 -7.21 4.95 -5.74
CA ASN A 111 -7.17 6.35 -5.32
C ASN A 111 -5.87 6.77 -4.62
N PHE A 112 -4.99 5.83 -4.23
CA PHE A 112 -3.67 6.16 -3.67
C PHE A 112 -2.57 6.30 -4.73
N ILE A 113 -2.90 6.08 -6.01
CA ILE A 113 -1.97 6.21 -7.12
C ILE A 113 -1.93 7.69 -7.53
N PRO A 114 -0.80 8.41 -7.35
CA PRO A 114 -0.70 9.79 -7.77
C PRO A 114 -0.80 9.88 -9.30
N PHE A 115 -1.54 10.85 -9.82
CA PHE A 115 -1.67 11.12 -11.27
C PHE A 115 -2.01 9.86 -12.08
N SER A 116 -2.96 9.06 -11.58
CA SER A 116 -3.29 7.76 -12.19
C SER A 116 -3.83 7.87 -13.63
N ASP A 117 -4.44 9.00 -13.96
CA ASP A 117 -4.91 9.42 -15.28
C ASP A 117 -3.77 9.62 -16.30
N HIS A 118 -2.52 9.78 -15.85
CA HIS A 118 -1.33 9.94 -16.71
C HIS A 118 -0.56 8.62 -16.93
N ASN A 119 -1.07 7.50 -16.42
CA ASN A 119 -0.46 6.19 -16.61
C ASN A 119 -1.29 5.32 -17.55
N GLN A 120 -0.63 4.44 -18.29
CA GLN A 120 -1.34 3.38 -19.00
C GLN A 120 -2.10 2.47 -18.01
N SER A 121 -3.37 2.18 -18.30
CA SER A 121 -4.28 1.42 -17.40
C SER A 121 -3.69 0.14 -16.76
N PRO A 122 -2.95 -0.74 -17.47
CA PRO A 122 -2.34 -1.92 -16.86
C PRO A 122 -1.36 -1.59 -15.71
N ARG A 123 -0.73 -0.43 -15.74
CA ARG A 123 0.22 0.03 -14.72
C ARG A 123 -0.48 0.39 -13.42
N ASN A 124 -1.62 1.05 -13.51
CA ASN A 124 -2.47 1.31 -12.36
C ASN A 124 -2.97 0.01 -11.74
N MET A 125 -3.37 -0.97 -12.57
CA MET A 125 -3.75 -2.30 -12.08
C MET A 125 -2.60 -3.01 -11.37
N TYR A 126 -1.39 -2.99 -11.94
CA TYR A 126 -0.22 -3.55 -11.30
C TYR A 126 0.10 -2.85 -9.99
N GLN A 127 0.00 -1.52 -9.94
CA GLN A 127 0.21 -0.80 -8.70
C GLN A 127 -0.79 -1.21 -7.62
N CYS A 128 -2.07 -1.40 -7.95
CA CYS A 128 -3.04 -1.90 -6.99
C CYS A 128 -2.65 -3.27 -6.41
N GLN A 129 -2.05 -4.15 -7.21
CA GLN A 129 -1.53 -5.43 -6.74
C GLN A 129 -0.28 -5.25 -5.88
N MET A 130 0.64 -4.40 -6.34
CA MET A 130 1.91 -4.12 -5.68
C MET A 130 1.70 -3.45 -4.31
N GLY A 131 0.87 -2.42 -4.22
CA GLY A 131 0.56 -1.73 -2.96
C GLY A 131 0.01 -2.65 -1.86
N LYS A 132 -0.56 -3.82 -2.20
CA LYS A 132 -1.00 -4.84 -1.23
C LYS A 132 0.10 -5.79 -0.76
N GLN A 133 1.22 -5.85 -1.48
CA GLN A 133 2.33 -6.78 -1.23
C GLN A 133 3.54 -6.09 -0.58
N THR A 134 3.59 -4.76 -0.62
CA THR A 134 4.68 -3.98 -0.04
C THR A 134 4.82 -4.23 1.47
N MET A 135 6.07 -4.24 1.93
CA MET A 135 6.41 -4.15 3.33
C MET A 135 6.21 -2.70 3.79
N GLY A 136 5.14 -2.48 4.55
CA GLY A 136 4.86 -1.20 5.19
C GLY A 136 4.99 -1.25 6.70
N PHE A 137 4.34 -0.33 7.38
CA PHE A 137 4.12 -0.40 8.82
C PHE A 137 2.78 -1.13 9.09
N PRO A 138 2.79 -2.41 9.50
CA PRO A 138 1.60 -3.25 9.42
C PRO A 138 0.53 -2.85 10.44
N LEU A 139 0.92 -2.54 11.68
CA LEU A 139 0.02 -2.17 12.77
C LEU A 139 0.82 -1.59 13.96
N LEU A 140 0.18 -0.76 14.78
CA LEU A 140 0.82 -0.09 15.94
C LEU A 140 1.12 -1.04 17.10
N THR A 141 0.23 -2.00 17.38
CA THR A 141 0.33 -2.95 18.50
C THR A 141 1.07 -4.25 18.17
N TYR A 142 2.08 -4.20 17.30
CA TYR A 142 2.72 -5.41 16.76
C TYR A 142 3.49 -6.20 17.81
N GLN A 143 3.88 -5.55 18.91
CA GLN A 143 4.53 -6.17 20.06
C GLN A 143 3.57 -7.11 20.83
N ASP A 144 2.27 -6.80 20.82
CA ASP A 144 1.23 -7.57 21.53
C ASP A 144 0.65 -8.69 20.66
N ARG A 145 0.96 -8.71 19.36
CA ARG A 145 0.50 -9.72 18.40
C ARG A 145 1.38 -10.97 18.42
N SER A 146 0.83 -12.06 17.90
CA SER A 146 1.50 -13.35 17.74
C SER A 146 1.18 -13.95 16.37
N ASP A 147 1.27 -13.10 15.34
CA ASP A 147 1.03 -13.50 13.95
C ASP A 147 2.16 -14.40 13.42
N ASN A 148 1.82 -15.32 12.51
CA ASN A 148 2.80 -16.24 11.93
C ASN A 148 3.94 -15.52 11.22
N LYS A 149 3.62 -14.49 10.43
CA LYS A 149 4.59 -13.64 9.74
C LYS A 149 4.06 -12.21 9.64
N LEU A 150 4.86 -11.24 10.05
CA LEU A 150 4.61 -9.81 9.82
C LEU A 150 5.84 -9.18 9.18
N TYR A 151 5.61 -8.36 8.16
CA TYR A 151 6.66 -7.58 7.51
C TYR A 151 6.54 -6.14 7.97
N ARG A 152 7.64 -5.56 8.43
CA ARG A 152 7.67 -4.20 8.95
C ARG A 152 8.81 -3.41 8.33
N LEU A 153 8.49 -2.28 7.71
CA LEU A 153 9.44 -1.25 7.34
C LEU A 153 9.82 -0.43 8.58
N GLN A 154 11.10 -0.19 8.79
CA GLN A 154 11.60 0.44 10.02
C GLN A 154 11.41 1.95 10.02
N THR A 155 11.72 2.61 8.92
CA THR A 155 11.66 4.07 8.76
C THR A 155 10.80 4.43 7.54
N PRO A 156 9.50 4.13 7.56
CA PRO A 156 8.59 4.58 6.53
C PRO A 156 8.41 6.11 6.61
N GLN A 157 8.06 6.73 5.49
CA GLN A 157 7.79 8.17 5.41
C GLN A 157 6.39 8.43 4.85
N SER A 158 5.85 9.62 5.10
CA SER A 158 4.68 10.09 4.37
C SER A 158 5.09 10.54 2.96
N PRO A 159 4.32 10.21 1.91
CA PRO A 159 4.61 10.67 0.56
C PRO A 159 4.47 12.19 0.43
N LEU A 160 5.46 12.86 -0.17
CA LEU A 160 5.39 14.31 -0.43
C LEU A 160 4.30 14.69 -1.45
N VAL A 161 3.96 13.74 -2.32
CA VAL A 161 2.95 13.88 -3.37
C VAL A 161 1.85 12.86 -3.06
N ARG A 162 0.68 13.29 -2.63
CA ARG A 162 -0.35 12.36 -2.14
C ARG A 162 -1.76 12.81 -2.54
N PRO A 163 -2.62 11.90 -3.01
CA PRO A 163 -4.02 12.22 -3.25
C PRO A 163 -4.75 12.59 -1.95
N SER A 164 -5.77 13.45 -2.04
CA SER A 164 -6.67 13.82 -0.93
C SER A 164 -7.22 12.61 -0.16
N MET A 165 -7.51 11.52 -0.85
CA MET A 165 -7.99 10.27 -0.26
C MET A 165 -6.96 9.60 0.68
N TYR A 166 -5.67 9.84 0.50
CA TYR A 166 -4.64 9.33 1.42
C TYR A 166 -4.84 9.88 2.85
N ASP A 167 -5.19 11.17 2.94
CA ASP A 167 -5.44 11.85 4.21
C ASP A 167 -6.82 11.49 4.76
N TYR A 168 -7.83 11.35 3.90
CA TYR A 168 -9.16 10.90 4.31
C TYR A 168 -9.15 9.53 5.01
N TYR A 169 -8.28 8.61 4.58
CA TYR A 169 -8.13 7.28 5.19
C TYR A 169 -7.05 7.22 6.28
N ASP A 170 -6.46 8.35 6.68
CA ASP A 170 -5.40 8.45 7.69
C ASP A 170 -4.24 7.45 7.45
N MET A 171 -3.82 7.31 6.19
CA MET A 171 -2.79 6.35 5.79
C MET A 171 -1.40 6.66 6.38
N ASP A 172 -1.20 7.86 6.92
CA ASP A 172 -0.01 8.25 7.69
C ASP A 172 0.22 7.39 8.94
N ASN A 173 -0.83 6.75 9.46
CA ASN A 173 -0.68 5.78 10.56
C ASN A 173 -0.04 4.45 10.10
N TYR A 174 -0.15 4.13 8.81
CA TYR A 174 0.33 2.88 8.21
C TYR A 174 1.11 3.12 6.92
N PRO A 175 2.20 3.91 6.96
CA PRO A 175 2.96 4.26 5.77
C PRO A 175 3.68 3.03 5.19
N ILE A 176 3.76 2.98 3.86
CA ILE A 176 4.11 1.77 3.11
C ILE A 176 5.38 1.86 2.27
N GLY A 177 6.18 2.91 2.48
CA GLY A 177 7.32 3.24 1.62
C GLY A 177 8.14 4.42 2.16
N THR A 178 9.00 4.95 1.31
CA THR A 178 9.89 6.08 1.61
C THR A 178 10.01 6.99 0.39
N ASN A 179 10.21 8.29 0.59
CA ASN A 179 10.60 9.18 -0.49
C ASN A 179 12.07 8.91 -0.83
N ALA A 180 12.38 8.78 -2.11
CA ALA A 180 13.74 8.53 -2.61
C ALA A 180 14.10 9.57 -3.67
N ILE A 181 15.37 10.01 -3.68
CA ILE A 181 15.89 10.81 -4.78
C ILE A 181 16.20 9.87 -5.94
N VAL A 182 15.48 10.04 -7.05
CA VAL A 182 15.57 9.17 -8.23
C VAL A 182 16.16 9.94 -9.39
N ALA A 183 17.26 9.44 -9.95
CA ALA A 183 17.81 9.92 -11.21
C ALA A 183 17.42 8.97 -12.34
N VAL A 184 16.83 9.53 -13.40
CA VAL A 184 16.50 8.78 -14.62
C VAL A 184 17.69 8.85 -15.56
N ILE A 185 18.57 7.85 -15.50
CA ILE A 185 19.84 7.81 -16.24
C ILE A 185 20.27 6.37 -16.53
N SER A 186 20.86 6.16 -17.69
CA SER A 186 21.63 4.94 -18.01
C SER A 186 23.11 5.22 -17.72
N TYR A 187 23.60 4.78 -16.56
CA TYR A 187 24.98 5.10 -16.12
C TYR A 187 25.82 3.85 -15.86
N THR A 188 25.27 2.88 -15.13
CA THR A 188 26.05 1.77 -14.59
C THR A 188 26.16 0.57 -15.53
N GLY A 189 25.21 0.43 -16.47
CA GLY A 189 25.05 -0.75 -17.31
C GLY A 189 24.46 -1.97 -16.57
N TYR A 190 24.27 -1.89 -15.25
CA TYR A 190 23.64 -2.91 -14.42
C TYR A 190 22.15 -2.63 -14.14
N ASP A 191 21.64 -1.54 -14.72
CA ASP A 191 20.29 -1.00 -14.67
C ASP A 191 19.48 -1.32 -15.94
N MET A 192 19.92 -2.27 -16.77
CA MET A 192 19.16 -2.66 -17.97
C MET A 192 17.89 -3.46 -17.59
N GLU A 193 16.87 -3.36 -18.46
CA GLU A 193 15.56 -3.99 -18.28
C GLU A 193 14.83 -3.49 -17.01
N ASP A 194 14.49 -4.40 -16.10
CA ASP A 194 13.77 -4.15 -14.85
C ASP A 194 14.73 -4.05 -13.67
N ALA A 195 16.03 -3.84 -13.93
CA ALA A 195 17.01 -3.64 -12.88
C ALA A 195 17.01 -2.19 -12.40
N MET A 196 17.23 -2.00 -11.11
CA MET A 196 17.55 -0.69 -10.54
C MET A 196 18.79 -0.77 -9.67
N ILE A 197 19.43 0.38 -9.51
CA ILE A 197 20.61 0.55 -8.67
C ILE A 197 20.20 1.33 -7.44
N VAL A 198 20.68 0.87 -6.28
CA VAL A 198 20.50 1.59 -5.02
C VAL A 198 21.87 2.07 -4.54
N ASN A 199 21.91 3.31 -4.06
CA ASN A 199 23.10 3.90 -3.46
C ASN A 199 23.51 3.13 -2.20
N LYS A 200 24.73 2.61 -2.19
CA LYS A 200 25.29 1.86 -1.06
C LYS A 200 25.33 2.70 0.22
N ALA A 201 25.68 3.98 0.15
CA ALA A 201 25.73 4.84 1.33
C ALA A 201 24.32 5.09 1.90
N SER A 202 23.31 5.30 1.05
CA SER A 202 21.91 5.40 1.47
C SER A 202 21.44 4.11 2.14
N TRP A 203 21.80 2.96 1.56
CA TRP A 203 21.53 1.64 2.15
C TRP A 203 22.19 1.44 3.52
N GLU A 204 23.47 1.81 3.69
CA GLU A 204 24.19 1.74 4.96
C GLU A 204 23.58 2.66 6.04
N ARG A 205 22.99 3.78 5.62
CA ARG A 205 22.24 4.72 6.50
C ARG A 205 20.83 4.26 6.84
N GLY A 206 20.38 3.11 6.33
CA GLY A 206 19.10 2.50 6.67
C GLY A 206 18.00 2.66 5.62
N PHE A 207 18.33 3.05 4.38
CA PHE A 207 17.35 3.16 3.30
C PHE A 207 16.55 1.86 3.13
N ALA A 208 15.22 1.98 3.26
CA ALA A 208 14.26 0.90 3.18
C ALA A 208 14.57 -0.33 4.08
N HIS A 209 15.23 -0.13 5.22
CA HIS A 209 15.49 -1.20 6.19
C HIS A 209 14.19 -1.78 6.75
N GLY A 210 14.10 -3.11 6.81
CA GLY A 210 12.91 -3.82 7.27
C GLY A 210 13.24 -4.96 8.22
N SER A 211 12.21 -5.47 8.88
CA SER A 211 12.28 -6.65 9.75
C SER A 211 11.07 -7.54 9.52
N VAL A 212 11.29 -8.85 9.63
CA VAL A 212 10.22 -9.85 9.57
C VAL A 212 10.05 -10.46 10.94
N TYR A 213 8.86 -10.34 11.50
CA TYR A 213 8.50 -10.99 12.76
C TYR A 213 7.87 -12.34 12.45
N LYS A 214 8.31 -13.39 13.14
CA LYS A 214 7.82 -14.75 12.99
C LYS A 214 7.49 -15.31 14.37
N SER A 215 6.25 -15.70 14.57
CA SER A 215 5.82 -16.32 15.83
C SER A 215 5.70 -17.82 15.65
N GLU A 216 6.23 -18.58 16.61
CA GLU A 216 6.11 -20.03 16.67
C GLU A 216 5.48 -20.43 18.00
N PHE A 217 4.39 -21.19 17.92
CA PHE A 217 3.76 -21.80 19.09
C PHE A 217 4.37 -23.18 19.33
N ILE A 218 4.89 -23.37 20.55
CA ILE A 218 5.47 -24.62 21.01
C ILE A 218 4.56 -25.15 22.11
N ASP A 219 3.76 -26.16 21.78
CA ASP A 219 2.92 -26.87 22.75
C ASP A 219 3.51 -28.26 23.04
N LEU A 220 3.92 -28.49 24.28
CA LEU A 220 4.37 -29.80 24.75
C LEU A 220 3.23 -30.81 24.84
N SER A 221 1.98 -30.35 24.93
CA SER A 221 0.79 -31.22 25.02
C SER A 221 0.58 -32.05 23.75
N GLU A 222 0.91 -31.49 22.59
CA GLU A 222 0.84 -32.21 21.30
C GLU A 222 1.89 -33.33 21.21
N LYS A 223 3.00 -33.22 21.94
CA LYS A 223 4.06 -34.24 21.99
C LYS A 223 3.76 -35.36 22.97
N ILE A 224 2.70 -35.23 23.78
CA ILE A 224 2.27 -36.27 24.70
C ILE A 224 1.52 -37.34 23.90
N LYS A 225 2.13 -38.51 23.76
CA LYS A 225 1.37 -39.72 23.41
C LYS A 225 0.45 -40.05 24.60
N GLN A 226 -0.83 -40.31 24.33
CA GLN A 226 -1.90 -40.62 25.29
C GLN A 226 -1.39 -41.11 26.66
N GLY A 227 -1.49 -40.26 27.68
CA GLY A 227 -1.34 -40.65 29.09
C GLY A 227 -0.20 -39.97 29.88
N ASP A 228 0.80 -39.39 29.24
CA ASP A 228 1.99 -38.91 29.97
C ASP A 228 2.00 -37.38 30.19
N SER A 229 1.43 -36.91 31.30
CA SER A 229 1.31 -35.48 31.61
C SER A 229 2.60 -34.81 32.12
N SER A 230 3.73 -35.52 32.08
CA SER A 230 4.99 -35.25 32.79
C SER A 230 5.99 -34.34 32.06
N LEU A 231 5.73 -33.94 30.82
CA LEU A 231 6.60 -33.00 30.09
C LEU A 231 6.45 -31.58 30.62
N VAL A 232 7.59 -30.96 30.95
CA VAL A 232 7.70 -29.57 31.41
C VAL A 232 8.87 -28.88 30.72
N PHE A 233 8.77 -27.59 30.44
CA PHE A 233 9.93 -26.80 30.04
C PHE A 233 10.92 -26.71 31.22
N GLY A 234 12.21 -26.76 30.89
CA GLY A 234 13.28 -26.69 31.89
C GLY A 234 14.57 -27.33 31.41
N ILE A 235 15.64 -27.09 32.17
CA ILE A 235 16.99 -27.59 31.89
C ILE A 235 17.45 -28.57 32.98
N LYS A 236 18.22 -29.59 32.59
CA LYS A 236 18.95 -30.43 33.55
C LYS A 236 20.21 -29.68 34.04
N PRO A 237 20.41 -29.54 35.36
CA PRO A 237 21.58 -28.83 35.90
C PRO A 237 22.90 -29.42 35.37
N GLY A 238 23.73 -28.57 34.77
CA GLY A 238 25.06 -28.95 34.28
C GLY A 238 25.11 -29.55 32.86
N ASP A 239 24.06 -29.40 32.04
CA ASP A 239 24.11 -29.83 30.64
C ASP A 239 25.03 -28.91 29.81
N PRO A 240 26.18 -29.40 29.29
CA PRO A 240 27.12 -28.59 28.54
C PRO A 240 26.56 -28.07 27.21
N ARG A 241 25.45 -28.62 26.70
CA ARG A 241 24.84 -28.23 25.42
C ARG A 241 24.09 -26.90 25.47
N ILE A 242 23.83 -26.39 26.66
CA ILE A 242 22.86 -25.30 26.89
C ILE A 242 23.54 -24.02 27.41
N LEU A 243 24.83 -24.10 27.77
CA LEU A 243 25.56 -23.01 28.42
C LEU A 243 25.41 -21.68 27.66
N GLN A 244 24.86 -20.69 28.36
CA GLN A 244 24.70 -19.28 27.96
C GLN A 244 23.67 -18.98 26.86
N LYS A 245 22.88 -19.95 26.38
CA LYS A 245 21.89 -19.73 25.31
C LYS A 245 20.44 -19.83 25.76
N LEU A 246 20.13 -20.69 26.75
CA LEU A 246 18.81 -20.82 27.36
C LEU A 246 18.87 -20.42 28.84
N ASP A 247 17.76 -19.91 29.35
CA ASP A 247 17.50 -19.59 30.75
C ASP A 247 17.05 -20.84 31.52
N ASP A 248 17.06 -20.81 32.86
CA ASP A 248 16.81 -21.97 33.73
C ASP A 248 15.43 -22.64 33.48
N ASP A 249 14.48 -21.89 32.92
CA ASP A 249 13.15 -22.35 32.51
C ASP A 249 13.13 -23.14 31.18
N GLY A 250 14.28 -23.28 30.51
CA GLY A 250 14.42 -23.97 29.22
C GLY A 250 14.04 -23.12 28.01
N LEU A 251 13.82 -21.82 28.17
CA LEU A 251 13.50 -20.87 27.10
C LEU A 251 14.73 -20.01 26.73
N PRO A 252 14.78 -19.44 25.51
CA PRO A 252 15.89 -18.58 25.13
C PRO A 252 15.76 -17.18 25.76
N PHE A 253 16.87 -16.48 25.97
CA PHE A 253 16.83 -15.10 26.46
C PHE A 253 16.20 -14.16 25.43
N ILE A 254 15.38 -13.22 25.89
CA ILE A 254 14.90 -12.11 25.05
C ILE A 254 16.11 -11.29 24.57
N GLY A 255 16.21 -11.04 23.26
CA GLY A 255 17.36 -10.41 22.63
C GLY A 255 18.48 -11.37 22.21
N ALA A 256 18.38 -12.67 22.52
CA ALA A 256 19.36 -13.65 22.05
C ALA A 256 19.36 -13.77 20.53
N LYS A 257 20.56 -13.84 19.94
CA LYS A 257 20.75 -14.15 18.52
C LYS A 257 20.76 -15.66 18.33
N LEU A 258 19.88 -16.14 17.46
CA LEU A 258 19.76 -17.56 17.08
C LEU A 258 20.29 -17.77 15.67
N GLN A 259 21.15 -18.78 15.53
CA GLN A 259 21.67 -19.28 14.26
C GLN A 259 21.26 -20.74 14.04
N TYR A 260 21.37 -21.23 12.80
CA TYR A 260 21.07 -22.62 12.49
C TYR A 260 21.88 -23.57 13.38
N GLY A 261 21.19 -24.45 14.11
CA GLY A 261 21.80 -25.39 15.03
C GLY A 261 22.02 -24.87 16.45
N ASP A 262 21.67 -23.61 16.76
CA ASP A 262 21.68 -23.12 18.14
C ASP A 262 20.56 -23.79 18.98
N PRO A 263 20.76 -23.99 20.30
CA PRO A 263 19.69 -24.40 21.20
C PRO A 263 18.53 -23.39 21.16
N TYR A 264 17.31 -23.89 20.93
CA TYR A 264 16.12 -23.04 20.79
C TYR A 264 15.18 -23.12 22.00
N TYR A 265 14.88 -24.34 22.46
CA TYR A 265 14.19 -24.56 23.73
C TYR A 265 14.52 -25.96 24.26
N SER A 266 14.35 -26.16 25.56
CA SER A 266 14.53 -27.45 26.23
C SER A 266 13.32 -27.82 27.07
N TYR A 267 13.05 -29.13 27.12
CA TYR A 267 12.01 -29.68 27.98
C TYR A 267 12.48 -31.00 28.59
N LEU A 268 11.94 -31.30 29.77
CA LEU A 268 12.27 -32.45 30.59
C LEU A 268 11.04 -33.36 30.71
N ASN A 269 11.28 -34.66 30.77
CA ASN A 269 10.28 -35.62 31.23
C ASN A 269 10.50 -35.88 32.73
N LEU A 270 9.54 -35.51 33.57
CA LEU A 270 9.64 -35.68 35.03
C LEU A 270 9.63 -37.16 35.48
N ASN A 271 9.05 -38.07 34.69
CA ASN A 271 8.98 -39.48 35.03
C ASN A 271 10.30 -40.21 34.74
N THR A 272 10.96 -39.89 33.63
CA THR A 272 12.21 -40.55 33.22
C THR A 272 13.47 -39.75 33.59
N GLY A 273 13.34 -38.45 33.87
CA GLY A 273 14.49 -37.55 34.10
C GLY A 273 15.30 -37.25 32.84
N GLU A 274 14.77 -37.60 31.66
CA GLU A 274 15.40 -37.33 30.37
C GLU A 274 15.17 -35.88 29.93
N SER A 275 16.24 -35.24 29.44
CA SER A 275 16.24 -33.87 28.92
C SER A 275 16.33 -33.87 27.40
N PHE A 276 15.41 -33.17 26.75
CA PHE A 276 15.37 -32.97 25.31
C PHE A 276 15.72 -31.52 25.00
N VAL A 277 16.69 -31.32 24.11
CA VAL A 277 17.08 -30.00 23.59
C VAL A 277 16.67 -29.94 22.14
N MET A 278 15.84 -28.94 21.81
CA MET A 278 15.42 -28.67 20.44
C MET A 278 16.28 -27.56 19.87
N TYR A 279 16.76 -27.76 18.65
CA TYR A 279 17.65 -26.82 17.97
C TYR A 279 16.89 -25.99 16.94
N TYR A 280 17.37 -24.76 16.71
CA TYR A 280 16.83 -23.86 15.73
C TYR A 280 17.08 -24.37 14.31
N LYS A 281 16.01 -24.61 13.56
CA LYS A 281 16.06 -25.27 12.23
C LYS A 281 16.05 -24.29 11.05
N SER A 282 15.70 -23.02 11.27
CA SER A 282 15.67 -22.04 10.18
C SER A 282 17.09 -21.67 9.77
N LYS A 283 17.28 -21.40 8.48
CA LYS A 283 18.56 -20.92 7.92
C LYS A 283 18.75 -19.42 8.11
N GLU A 284 17.70 -18.69 8.44
CA GLU A 284 17.76 -17.24 8.64
C GLU A 284 18.14 -16.93 10.08
N ASN A 285 19.20 -16.15 10.27
CA ASN A 285 19.56 -15.66 11.60
C ASN A 285 18.46 -14.73 12.13
N CYS A 286 18.07 -14.91 13.39
CA CYS A 286 17.05 -14.08 14.02
C CYS A 286 17.46 -13.63 15.42
N VAL A 287 16.68 -12.70 15.96
CA VAL A 287 16.76 -12.26 17.35
C VAL A 287 15.45 -12.63 18.03
N VAL A 288 15.50 -13.18 19.24
CA VAL A 288 14.30 -13.41 20.05
C VAL A 288 13.73 -12.05 20.47
N ASP A 289 12.49 -11.75 20.06
CA ASP A 289 11.85 -10.44 20.28
C ASP A 289 10.91 -10.46 21.49
N ASN A 290 10.07 -11.49 21.59
CA ASN A 290 9.13 -11.65 22.69
C ASN A 290 8.87 -13.14 22.96
N ILE A 291 8.59 -13.49 24.22
CA ILE A 291 8.18 -14.83 24.64
C ILE A 291 6.92 -14.69 25.48
N LYS A 292 5.84 -15.34 25.03
CA LYS A 292 4.56 -15.35 25.75
C LYS A 292 4.28 -16.75 26.26
N VAL A 293 4.06 -16.85 27.57
CA VAL A 293 3.63 -18.09 28.20
C VAL A 293 2.12 -18.22 28.06
N CYS A 294 1.68 -19.31 27.43
CA CYS A 294 0.27 -19.58 27.19
C CYS A 294 -0.22 -20.65 28.16
N SER A 295 -1.27 -20.32 28.91
CA SER A 295 -1.97 -21.24 29.80
C SER A 295 -3.44 -21.35 29.39
N ASN A 296 -4.23 -22.12 30.13
CA ASN A 296 -5.67 -22.24 29.89
C ASN A 296 -6.46 -21.15 30.64
N ASP A 297 -7.69 -20.92 30.19
CA ASP A 297 -8.59 -19.92 30.78
C ASP A 297 -9.06 -20.29 32.20
N THR A 298 -8.92 -21.57 32.59
CA THR A 298 -9.38 -22.08 33.88
C THR A 298 -8.41 -21.81 35.03
N GLY A 299 -7.23 -21.23 34.76
CA GLY A 299 -6.21 -20.92 35.77
C GLY A 299 -5.54 -22.13 36.42
N SER A 300 -5.91 -23.35 35.99
CA SER A 300 -5.33 -24.63 36.41
C SER A 300 -4.28 -25.15 35.42
N GLY A 301 -4.05 -24.40 34.34
CA GLY A 301 -3.18 -24.79 33.24
C GLY A 301 -1.73 -24.86 33.66
N LYS A 302 -1.08 -25.96 33.27
CA LYS A 302 0.34 -26.15 33.48
C LYS A 302 1.13 -25.40 32.41
N PHE A 303 2.35 -24.99 32.75
CA PHE A 303 3.30 -24.38 31.82
C PHE A 303 3.70 -25.38 30.71
N LYS A 304 2.94 -25.39 29.61
CA LYS A 304 3.08 -26.37 28.51
C LYS A 304 3.07 -25.75 27.11
N CYS A 305 2.55 -24.54 26.97
CA CYS A 305 2.49 -23.84 25.70
C CYS A 305 3.23 -22.50 25.81
N VAL A 306 4.11 -22.22 24.84
CA VAL A 306 4.85 -20.97 24.75
C VAL A 306 4.82 -20.48 23.31
N CYS A 307 4.59 -19.18 23.12
CA CYS A 307 4.74 -18.51 21.84
C CYS A 307 6.05 -17.73 21.83
N ILE A 308 7.01 -18.14 20.99
CA ILE A 308 8.28 -17.43 20.80
C ILE A 308 8.16 -16.60 19.52
N THR A 309 8.28 -15.29 19.66
CA THR A 309 8.32 -14.33 18.55
C THR A 309 9.76 -13.99 18.24
N MET A 310 10.16 -14.22 17.00
CA MET A 310 11.50 -13.97 16.48
C MET A 310 11.46 -12.82 15.48
N ARG A 311 12.43 -11.92 15.55
CA ARG A 311 12.65 -10.83 14.60
C ARG A 311 13.84 -11.15 13.70
N VAL A 312 13.59 -11.26 12.41
CA VAL A 312 14.60 -11.46 11.36
C VAL A 312 14.92 -10.09 10.75
N PRO A 313 16.12 -9.51 10.97
CA PRO A 313 16.50 -8.28 10.30
C PRO A 313 16.62 -8.52 8.79
N ARG A 314 16.03 -7.64 7.99
CA ARG A 314 15.96 -7.76 6.52
C ARG A 314 16.34 -6.43 5.88
N ASN A 315 17.63 -6.16 5.76
CA ASN A 315 18.13 -5.10 4.87
C ASN A 315 17.77 -5.44 3.42
N PRO A 316 17.64 -4.43 2.53
CA PRO A 316 17.54 -4.69 1.10
C PRO A 316 18.73 -5.52 0.62
N THR A 317 18.48 -6.64 -0.04
CA THR A 317 19.51 -7.50 -0.65
C THR A 317 19.40 -7.51 -2.16
N ILE A 318 20.51 -7.81 -2.87
CA ILE A 318 20.47 -7.98 -4.32
C ILE A 318 19.42 -9.06 -4.67
N GLY A 319 18.52 -8.73 -5.59
CA GLY A 319 17.35 -9.55 -5.92
C GLY A 319 16.05 -9.11 -5.24
N ASP A 320 16.11 -8.29 -4.19
CA ASP A 320 14.92 -7.67 -3.60
C ASP A 320 14.23 -6.76 -4.62
N LYS A 321 12.91 -6.63 -4.48
CA LYS A 321 12.09 -5.87 -5.41
C LYS A 321 11.66 -4.56 -4.79
N PHE A 322 11.67 -3.53 -5.62
CA PHE A 322 11.22 -2.18 -5.31
C PHE A 322 10.28 -1.71 -6.41
N ALA A 323 9.37 -0.79 -6.10
CA ALA A 323 8.53 -0.18 -7.10
C ALA A 323 8.15 1.25 -6.70
N SER A 324 8.03 2.13 -7.69
CA SER A 324 7.30 3.39 -7.49
C SER A 324 5.79 3.11 -7.46
N ARG A 325 5.00 4.13 -7.13
CA ARG A 325 3.52 4.05 -7.16
C ARG A 325 2.91 4.01 -8.57
N HIS A 326 3.72 3.79 -9.61
CA HIS A 326 3.25 3.78 -11.00
C HIS A 326 3.34 2.39 -11.65
N GLY A 327 3.44 1.33 -10.84
CA GLY A 327 3.61 -0.03 -11.37
C GLY A 327 4.96 -0.22 -12.07
N GLN A 328 5.95 0.63 -11.78
CA GLN A 328 7.34 0.51 -12.20
C GLN A 328 8.10 -0.32 -11.18
N LYS A 329 8.02 -1.63 -11.33
CA LYS A 329 8.77 -2.56 -10.52
C LYS A 329 10.18 -2.73 -11.07
N GLY A 330 11.15 -2.71 -10.17
CA GLY A 330 12.50 -3.15 -10.50
C GLY A 330 13.13 -4.01 -9.42
N ILE A 331 14.13 -4.78 -9.82
CA ILE A 331 14.92 -5.65 -8.98
C ILE A 331 16.20 -4.89 -8.63
N LEU A 332 16.55 -4.86 -7.33
CA LEU A 332 17.83 -4.35 -6.88
C LEU A 332 18.94 -5.22 -7.48
N SER A 333 19.62 -4.70 -8.49
CA SER A 333 20.68 -5.40 -9.23
C SER A 333 22.01 -5.27 -8.51
N ARG A 334 22.35 -4.04 -8.09
CA ARG A 334 23.62 -3.77 -7.40
C ARG A 334 23.46 -2.63 -6.41
N LEU A 335 24.16 -2.75 -5.28
CA LEU A 335 24.47 -1.63 -4.40
C LEU A 335 25.68 -0.91 -4.98
N TRP A 336 25.51 0.32 -5.43
CA TRP A 336 26.57 1.09 -6.09
C TRP A 336 27.27 2.02 -5.09
N PRO A 337 28.61 2.02 -5.00
CA PRO A 337 29.35 2.90 -4.11
C PRO A 337 29.02 4.37 -4.37
N ALA A 338 28.86 5.17 -3.33
CA ALA A 338 28.43 6.57 -3.47
C ALA A 338 29.48 7.43 -4.18
N GLU A 339 30.76 7.10 -4.00
CA GLU A 339 31.89 7.69 -4.69
C GLU A 339 31.84 7.51 -6.21
N ASP A 340 31.24 6.41 -6.68
CA ASP A 340 31.11 6.09 -8.10
C ASP A 340 29.74 6.51 -8.67
N MET A 341 28.82 7.03 -7.85
CA MET A 341 27.51 7.50 -8.31
C MET A 341 27.63 8.87 -9.00
N PRO A 342 26.75 9.19 -9.96
CA PRO A 342 26.68 10.55 -10.47
C PRO A 342 26.16 11.50 -9.38
N PHE A 343 26.67 12.74 -9.35
CA PHE A 343 26.31 13.73 -8.35
C PHE A 343 25.88 15.06 -9.00
N THR A 344 24.98 15.79 -8.35
CA THR A 344 24.50 17.09 -8.85
C THR A 344 25.48 18.21 -8.51
N GLU A 345 25.28 19.40 -9.10
CA GLU A 345 26.09 20.59 -8.80
C GLU A 345 26.03 21.03 -7.33
N SER A 346 24.93 20.71 -6.64
CA SER A 346 24.80 20.90 -5.18
C SER A 346 25.51 19.84 -4.33
N GLY A 347 26.10 18.82 -4.95
CA GLY A 347 26.75 17.69 -4.28
C GLY A 347 25.79 16.59 -3.82
N MET A 348 24.52 16.62 -4.24
CA MET A 348 23.57 15.54 -3.92
C MET A 348 23.86 14.30 -4.77
N VAL A 349 23.71 13.13 -4.16
CA VAL A 349 23.85 11.82 -4.81
C VAL A 349 22.48 11.14 -4.75
N PRO A 350 21.93 10.64 -5.88
CA PRO A 350 20.63 9.99 -5.88
C PRO A 350 20.63 8.69 -5.06
N ASP A 351 19.48 8.33 -4.50
CA ASP A 351 19.28 7.08 -3.78
C ASP A 351 19.07 5.91 -4.74
N ILE A 352 18.37 6.18 -5.85
CA ILE A 352 18.02 5.19 -6.87
C ILE A 352 18.42 5.71 -8.25
N LEU A 353 19.09 4.89 -9.05
CA LEU A 353 19.17 5.09 -10.51
C LEU A 353 18.11 4.23 -11.19
N PHE A 354 17.31 4.87 -12.03
CA PHE A 354 16.30 4.21 -12.83
C PHE A 354 16.59 4.42 -14.31
N ASN A 355 16.51 3.35 -15.09
CA ASN A 355 16.88 3.41 -16.49
C ASN A 355 15.79 4.09 -17.34
N PRO A 356 16.13 5.10 -18.18
CA PRO A 356 15.18 5.75 -19.07
C PRO A 356 14.48 4.79 -20.04
N HIS A 357 15.12 3.68 -20.43
CA HIS A 357 14.50 2.67 -21.30
C HIS A 357 13.30 1.96 -20.67
N GLY A 358 13.09 2.10 -19.36
CA GLY A 358 11.91 1.62 -18.65
C GLY A 358 10.63 2.45 -18.89
N PHE A 359 10.72 3.62 -19.53
CA PHE A 359 9.55 4.50 -19.77
C PHE A 359 8.82 4.25 -21.10
N PRO A 360 9.47 4.16 -22.27
CA PRO A 360 8.78 4.16 -23.57
C PRO A 360 7.74 3.05 -23.74
N SER A 361 8.05 1.84 -23.27
CA SER A 361 7.15 0.68 -23.37
C SER A 361 6.05 0.66 -22.30
N ARG A 362 6.24 1.42 -21.21
CA ARG A 362 5.34 1.40 -20.04
C ARG A 362 4.43 2.60 -19.96
N MET A 363 4.83 3.72 -20.55
CA MET A 363 4.07 4.97 -20.62
C MET A 363 3.54 5.39 -19.23
N THR A 364 4.44 5.40 -18.24
CA THR A 364 4.15 5.78 -16.84
C THR A 364 4.53 7.24 -16.61
N ILE A 365 3.85 8.14 -17.32
CA ILE A 365 4.15 9.58 -17.29
C ILE A 365 3.87 10.17 -15.91
N GLY A 366 2.90 9.62 -15.17
CA GLY A 366 2.62 10.01 -13.80
C GLY A 366 3.85 9.97 -12.88
N MET A 367 4.81 9.05 -13.11
CA MET A 367 6.04 8.97 -12.32
C MET A 367 6.97 10.15 -12.58
N LEU A 368 7.01 10.66 -13.81
CA LEU A 368 7.79 11.85 -14.15
C LEU A 368 7.16 13.10 -13.52
N ILE A 369 5.83 13.19 -13.55
CA ILE A 369 5.09 14.27 -12.86
C ILE A 369 5.31 14.19 -11.36
N GLU A 370 5.23 12.99 -10.75
CA GLU A 370 5.52 12.75 -9.34
C GLU A 370 6.94 13.20 -8.98
N SER A 371 7.92 12.91 -9.82
CA SER A 371 9.32 13.32 -9.61
C SER A 371 9.48 14.85 -9.52
N MET A 372 8.86 15.59 -10.44
CA MET A 372 8.87 17.06 -10.44
C MET A 372 8.11 17.63 -9.25
N ALA A 373 6.92 17.11 -8.98
CA ALA A 373 6.09 17.52 -7.86
C ALA A 373 6.81 17.25 -6.53
N GLY A 374 7.37 16.06 -6.32
CA GLY A 374 8.07 15.68 -5.10
C GLY A 374 9.31 16.54 -4.84
N LYS A 375 10.04 16.88 -5.90
CA LYS A 375 11.17 17.82 -5.82
C LYS A 375 10.71 19.22 -5.41
N SER A 376 9.66 19.74 -6.05
CA SER A 376 9.04 21.02 -5.69
C SER A 376 8.55 21.02 -4.23
N ALA A 377 7.86 19.96 -3.80
CA ALA A 377 7.41 19.77 -2.43
C ALA A 377 8.55 19.83 -1.41
N ALA A 378 9.66 19.13 -1.69
CA ALA A 378 10.84 19.12 -0.83
C ALA A 378 11.49 20.51 -0.70
N LEU A 379 11.52 21.30 -1.78
CA LEU A 379 12.13 22.62 -1.80
C LEU A 379 11.30 23.69 -1.08
N HIS A 380 9.99 23.65 -1.26
CA HIS A 380 9.07 24.64 -0.70
C HIS A 380 8.50 24.24 0.68
N GLY A 381 8.78 23.02 1.15
CA GLY A 381 8.22 22.48 2.39
C GLY A 381 6.71 22.23 2.29
N LEU A 382 6.24 21.83 1.11
CA LEU A 382 4.83 21.61 0.80
C LEU A 382 4.52 20.12 0.65
N CYS A 383 3.23 19.80 0.67
CA CYS A 383 2.70 18.52 0.21
C CYS A 383 1.77 18.80 -0.97
N HIS A 384 1.97 18.11 -2.09
CA HIS A 384 1.18 18.34 -3.30
C HIS A 384 0.06 17.32 -3.44
N ASP A 385 -1.14 17.81 -3.77
CA ASP A 385 -2.26 16.96 -4.14
C ASP A 385 -2.00 16.30 -5.50
N ALA A 386 -2.24 15.00 -5.56
CA ALA A 386 -2.08 14.19 -6.76
C ALA A 386 -3.33 13.35 -7.07
N THR A 387 -4.49 13.78 -6.58
CA THR A 387 -5.78 13.21 -6.94
C THR A 387 -5.96 13.26 -8.46
N PRO A 388 -6.39 12.16 -9.11
CA PRO A 388 -6.57 12.15 -10.57
C PRO A 388 -7.67 13.14 -10.99
N PHE A 389 -7.61 13.61 -12.24
CA PHE A 389 -8.57 14.52 -12.87
C PHE A 389 -8.56 15.97 -12.35
N ILE A 390 -7.53 16.39 -11.60
CA ILE A 390 -7.37 17.80 -11.17
C ILE A 390 -6.77 18.65 -12.30
N PHE A 391 -5.79 18.09 -13.02
CA PHE A 391 -5.12 18.78 -14.12
C PHE A 391 -5.85 18.49 -15.45
N SER A 392 -5.78 19.45 -16.36
CA SER A 392 -6.40 19.38 -17.69
C SER A 392 -5.38 19.74 -18.78
N GLU A 393 -5.80 19.67 -20.04
CA GLU A 393 -4.94 20.10 -21.15
C GLU A 393 -4.64 21.61 -21.12
N GLU A 394 -5.57 22.42 -20.58
CA GLU A 394 -5.42 23.87 -20.43
C GLU A 394 -4.64 24.26 -19.15
N ASN A 395 -4.69 23.42 -18.12
CA ASN A 395 -3.95 23.59 -16.87
C ASN A 395 -3.10 22.35 -16.63
N SER A 396 -1.94 22.33 -17.27
CA SER A 396 -1.06 21.16 -17.27
C SER A 396 -0.27 21.02 -15.98
N ALA A 397 -0.13 19.79 -15.48
CA ALA A 397 0.71 19.51 -14.32
C ALA A 397 2.19 19.88 -14.55
N LEU A 398 2.65 19.76 -15.80
CA LEU A 398 4.02 20.10 -16.20
C LEU A 398 4.31 21.59 -15.98
N GLU A 399 3.45 22.48 -16.46
CA GLU A 399 3.63 23.92 -16.30
C GLU A 399 3.51 24.33 -14.84
N TYR A 400 2.53 23.78 -14.12
CA TYR A 400 2.34 24.06 -12.70
C TYR A 400 3.59 23.73 -11.87
N PHE A 401 4.09 22.49 -11.95
CA PHE A 401 5.27 22.10 -11.19
C PHE A 401 6.57 22.71 -11.76
N GLY A 402 6.63 22.96 -13.07
CA GLY A 402 7.78 23.58 -13.72
C GLY A 402 8.01 25.03 -13.27
N GLU A 403 6.94 25.84 -13.17
CA GLU A 403 7.07 27.20 -12.62
C GLU A 403 7.46 27.19 -11.14
N MET A 404 6.97 26.21 -10.35
CA MET A 404 7.39 26.07 -8.95
C MET A 404 8.88 25.69 -8.81
N LEU A 405 9.39 24.82 -9.68
CA LEU A 405 10.81 24.47 -9.70
C LEU A 405 11.68 25.66 -10.10
N LYS A 406 11.25 26.42 -11.10
CA LYS A 406 11.90 27.65 -11.54
C LYS A 406 11.92 28.71 -10.43
N ALA A 407 10.84 28.86 -9.69
CA ALA A 407 10.77 29.73 -8.52
C ALA A 407 11.75 29.32 -7.41
N ALA A 408 12.08 28.03 -7.29
CA ALA A 408 13.10 27.52 -6.38
C ALA A 408 14.53 27.57 -6.94
N GLY A 409 14.72 28.07 -8.16
CA GLY A 409 16.04 28.17 -8.81
C GLY A 409 16.50 26.91 -9.55
N TYR A 410 15.61 25.94 -9.79
CA TYR A 410 15.89 24.74 -10.57
C TYR A 410 15.41 24.87 -12.03
N ASN A 411 15.84 23.95 -12.89
CA ASN A 411 15.35 23.88 -14.26
C ASN A 411 13.83 23.61 -14.28
N PHE A 412 13.12 24.33 -15.16
CA PHE A 412 11.68 24.19 -15.37
C PHE A 412 11.25 22.74 -15.67
N TYR A 413 12.05 21.98 -16.44
CA TYR A 413 11.74 20.60 -16.80
C TYR A 413 12.20 19.57 -15.75
N GLY A 414 12.70 20.01 -14.59
CA GLY A 414 13.16 19.12 -13.52
C GLY A 414 14.52 18.45 -13.78
N THR A 415 15.20 18.77 -14.87
CA THR A 415 16.56 18.29 -15.14
C THR A 415 17.59 19.05 -14.31
N GLU A 416 18.71 18.41 -14.01
CA GLU A 416 19.87 19.02 -13.36
C GLU A 416 21.15 18.60 -14.05
N ARG A 417 22.16 19.44 -13.91
CA ARG A 417 23.50 19.13 -14.35
C ARG A 417 24.14 18.15 -13.36
N LEU A 418 24.56 17.01 -13.88
CA LEU A 418 25.22 15.95 -13.10
C LEU A 418 26.64 15.72 -13.60
N TYR A 419 27.48 15.25 -12.69
CA TYR A 419 28.87 14.89 -12.92
C TYR A 419 29.04 13.39 -12.69
N SER A 420 29.89 12.76 -13.49
CA SER A 420 30.21 11.34 -13.36
C SER A 420 31.09 11.10 -12.12
N GLY A 421 30.68 10.22 -11.22
CA GLY A 421 31.50 9.81 -10.07
C GLY A 421 32.80 9.10 -10.48
N ILE A 422 32.79 8.39 -11.62
CA ILE A 422 33.96 7.64 -12.12
C ILE A 422 35.01 8.57 -12.75
N SER A 423 34.60 9.49 -13.62
CA SER A 423 35.53 10.34 -14.39
C SER A 423 35.71 11.74 -13.81
N GLY A 424 34.82 12.19 -12.93
CA GLY A 424 34.77 13.56 -12.42
C GLY A 424 34.35 14.61 -13.45
N LEU A 425 34.00 14.18 -14.68
CA LEU A 425 33.58 15.07 -15.75
C LEU A 425 32.07 15.31 -15.72
N GLU A 426 31.67 16.48 -16.20
CA GLU A 426 30.26 16.82 -16.48
C GLU A 426 29.68 15.83 -17.50
N LEU A 427 28.45 15.40 -17.28
CA LEU A 427 27.73 14.56 -18.23
C LEU A 427 27.28 15.38 -19.44
N GLU A 428 27.12 14.72 -20.59
CA GLU A 428 26.83 15.41 -21.87
C GLU A 428 25.47 16.14 -21.90
N ALA A 429 24.52 15.72 -21.07
CA ALA A 429 23.19 16.29 -20.98
C ALA A 429 22.73 16.39 -19.52
N ASP A 430 21.85 17.35 -19.26
CA ASP A 430 21.18 17.45 -17.97
C ASP A 430 20.29 16.23 -17.74
N ILE A 431 20.34 15.71 -16.52
CA ILE A 431 19.68 14.46 -16.14
C ILE A 431 18.41 14.78 -15.37
N PHE A 432 17.34 14.08 -15.70
CA PHE A 432 16.08 14.20 -14.98
C PHE A 432 16.20 13.57 -13.58
N ILE A 433 16.09 14.40 -12.56
CA ILE A 433 16.24 14.01 -11.15
C ILE A 433 15.18 14.68 -10.28
N GLY A 434 14.56 13.91 -9.41
CA GLY A 434 13.55 14.41 -8.48
C GLY A 434 13.24 13.42 -7.38
N VAL A 435 12.13 13.64 -6.68
CA VAL A 435 11.76 12.85 -5.50
C VAL A 435 10.53 12.01 -5.82
N VAL A 436 10.65 10.69 -5.68
CA VAL A 436 9.57 9.74 -5.97
C VAL A 436 9.36 8.83 -4.77
N TYR A 437 8.11 8.52 -4.44
CA TYR A 437 7.80 7.62 -3.34
C TYR A 437 7.92 6.15 -3.76
N TYR A 438 8.80 5.42 -3.08
CA TYR A 438 9.15 4.03 -3.38
C TYR A 438 8.66 3.06 -2.31
N GLN A 439 8.24 1.89 -2.78
CA GLN A 439 7.72 0.76 -2.02
C GLN A 439 8.67 -0.44 -2.14
N ARG A 440 8.77 -1.25 -1.09
CA ARG A 440 9.68 -2.41 -1.02
C ARG A 440 8.87 -3.70 -0.87
N PHE A 441 9.21 -4.74 -1.63
CA PHE A 441 8.44 -5.98 -1.77
C PHE A 441 9.15 -7.20 -1.19
#